data_AF-A0A9X2F822-F1
#
_entry.id   AF-A0A9X2F822-F1
#
_cell.length_a   1.000
_cell.length_b   1.000
_cell.length_c   1.000
_cell.angle_alpha   90.00
_cell.angle_beta   90.00
_cell.angle_gamma   90.00
#
_symmetry.space_group_name_H-M   'P 1'
#
loop_
_entity.id
_entity.type
_entity.pdbx_description
1 polymer ?
#
loop_
_entity_poly.entity_id
_entity_poly.type
_entity_poly.pdbx_seq_one_letter_code
_entity_poly.pdbx_strand_id
1 'polypeptide(L)'
;MSDYTVKKGALGTVVQYECPQCKSPLTSNVSEAGGQDTCPDCGCVFVIPGEAEKLELERRAALKQRAKIEEQQRKNHEAEDAKRRKEQRRKAKEEAAALAAVSTSPPVVAQSVNSPPSGAFLKQKREFGDGILEFSFSVARGFSVVTIVLFSILLVIALLGAVFVQIGKRKVNAPQVVAPTKAEYDSYKASSPDNSENDTSYYTDEGDGNDVLSQIATEYHLDSFAVSMLVSASESLEQSEMKEFTSGLKLLLDADNSTSKRSAAIWYAMEYAERKRAREIDLSLDRTNNQFWNRATFLLVMGSLYLFIALMSFIAFPLLIRIERNTRSVASVPQA
;
A
#
# COMPACT_ATOMS: atom_id res chain seq x y z
N MET A 1 -35.95 9.19 -29.89
CA MET A 1 -35.16 9.20 -28.65
C MET A 1 -36.13 8.86 -27.53
N SER A 2 -35.88 7.79 -26.80
CA SER A 2 -36.74 7.41 -25.67
C SER A 2 -36.54 8.42 -24.55
N ASP A 3 -37.62 9.01 -24.05
CA ASP A 3 -37.55 9.91 -22.90
C ASP A 3 -37.11 9.10 -21.68
N TYR A 4 -36.05 9.57 -21.00
CA TYR A 4 -35.55 8.98 -19.77
C TYR A 4 -35.43 10.04 -18.69
N THR A 5 -35.53 9.64 -17.43
CA THR A 5 -35.41 10.54 -16.27
C THR A 5 -34.37 10.00 -15.30
N VAL A 6 -33.42 10.83 -14.90
CA VAL A 6 -32.39 10.49 -13.92
C VAL A 6 -32.84 10.91 -12.53
N LYS A 7 -32.91 9.97 -11.58
CA LYS A 7 -33.28 10.21 -10.17
C LYS A 7 -32.16 9.78 -9.23
N LYS A 8 -31.98 10.50 -8.13
CA LYS A 8 -31.07 10.10 -7.05
C LYS A 8 -31.83 9.23 -6.04
N GLY A 9 -31.43 7.96 -5.93
CA GLY A 9 -31.93 7.02 -4.94
C GLY A 9 -30.97 6.85 -3.76
N ALA A 10 -31.38 6.07 -2.76
CA ALA A 10 -30.57 5.77 -1.57
C ALA A 10 -29.32 4.92 -1.89
N LEU A 11 -29.38 4.10 -2.94
CA LEU A 11 -28.30 3.21 -3.38
C LEU A 11 -27.46 3.76 -4.54
N GLY A 12 -27.76 4.97 -5.04
CA GLY A 12 -27.04 5.55 -6.18
C GLY A 12 -27.92 6.42 -7.07
N THR A 13 -27.39 6.81 -8.22
CA THR A 13 -28.17 7.52 -9.24
C THR A 13 -28.75 6.48 -10.21
N VAL A 14 -30.06 6.52 -10.40
CA VAL A 14 -30.82 5.57 -11.23
C VAL A 14 -31.42 6.28 -12.43
N VAL A 15 -31.49 5.59 -13.56
CA VAL A 15 -32.13 6.05 -14.79
C VAL A 15 -33.44 5.29 -14.95
N GLN A 16 -34.54 6.03 -15.08
CA GLN A 16 -35.86 5.48 -15.39
C GLN A 16 -36.16 5.70 -16.87
N TYR A 17 -36.60 4.65 -17.55
CA TYR A 17 -36.89 4.66 -18.99
C TYR A 17 -37.92 3.58 -19.33
N GLU A 18 -38.51 3.64 -20.51
CA GLU A 18 -39.48 2.63 -20.98
C GLU A 18 -38.82 1.66 -21.97
N CYS A 19 -39.24 0.38 -21.94
CA CYS A 19 -38.81 -0.59 -22.94
C CYS A 19 -39.21 -0.14 -24.36
N PRO A 20 -38.29 -0.15 -25.35
CA PRO A 20 -38.60 0.32 -26.70
C PRO A 20 -39.65 -0.54 -27.44
N GLN A 21 -39.89 -1.78 -27.00
CA GLN A 21 -40.83 -2.71 -27.63
C GLN A 21 -42.18 -2.78 -26.91
N CYS A 22 -42.20 -3.09 -25.61
CA CYS A 22 -43.45 -3.25 -24.86
C CYS A 22 -43.87 -2.03 -24.02
N LYS A 23 -43.02 -1.00 -23.93
CA LYS A 23 -43.22 0.22 -23.11
C LYS A 23 -43.35 -0.02 -21.60
N SER A 24 -42.94 -1.19 -21.11
CA SER A 24 -42.87 -1.45 -19.67
C SER A 24 -41.85 -0.50 -19.00
N PRO A 25 -42.17 0.11 -17.85
CA PRO A 25 -41.26 1.00 -17.15
C PRO A 25 -40.11 0.21 -16.51
N LEU A 26 -38.88 0.56 -16.86
CA LEU A 26 -37.66 -0.06 -16.38
C LEU A 26 -36.82 0.96 -15.60
N THR A 27 -35.96 0.46 -14.71
CA THR A 27 -35.02 1.27 -13.93
C THR A 27 -33.68 0.57 -13.89
N SER A 28 -32.61 1.27 -14.27
CA SER A 28 -31.24 0.74 -14.23
C SER A 28 -30.32 1.74 -13.52
N ASN A 29 -29.14 1.29 -13.08
CA ASN A 29 -28.17 2.21 -12.50
C ASN A 29 -27.49 3.05 -13.58
N VAL A 30 -27.14 4.31 -13.27
CA VAL A 30 -26.38 5.17 -14.20
C VAL A 30 -25.05 4.53 -14.62
N SER A 31 -24.44 3.70 -13.78
CA SER A 31 -23.21 2.96 -14.13
C SER A 31 -23.39 1.97 -15.28
N GLU A 32 -24.62 1.48 -15.51
CA GLU A 32 -24.97 0.51 -16.56
C GLU A 32 -25.37 1.21 -17.87
N ALA A 33 -25.54 2.54 -17.87
CA ALA A 33 -25.90 3.29 -19.06
C ALA A 33 -24.89 3.09 -20.20
N GLY A 34 -25.40 2.95 -21.42
CA GLY A 34 -24.65 2.53 -22.61
C GLY A 34 -24.46 1.02 -22.76
N GLY A 35 -24.77 0.22 -21.73
CA GLY A 35 -24.75 -1.24 -21.78
C GLY A 35 -25.98 -1.84 -22.47
N GLN A 36 -25.90 -3.13 -22.83
CA GLN A 36 -27.04 -3.90 -23.31
C GLN A 36 -27.78 -4.57 -22.15
N ASP A 37 -29.10 -4.52 -22.18
CA ASP A 37 -29.97 -5.18 -21.20
C ASP A 37 -31.17 -5.84 -21.89
N THR A 38 -31.85 -6.74 -21.18
CA THR A 38 -32.99 -7.50 -21.70
C THR A 38 -34.24 -7.17 -20.91
N CYS A 39 -35.31 -6.81 -21.62
CA CYS A 39 -36.59 -6.51 -20.96
C CYS A 39 -37.17 -7.81 -20.35
N PRO A 40 -37.49 -7.83 -19.04
CA PRO A 40 -38.03 -9.02 -18.39
C PRO A 40 -39.42 -9.41 -18.89
N ASP A 41 -40.21 -8.46 -19.42
CA ASP A 41 -41.59 -8.71 -19.84
C ASP A 41 -41.69 -9.25 -21.28
N CYS A 42 -40.83 -8.78 -22.19
CA CYS A 42 -40.91 -9.13 -23.61
C CYS A 42 -39.66 -9.80 -24.18
N GLY A 43 -38.55 -9.86 -23.43
CA GLY A 43 -37.29 -10.44 -23.88
C GLY A 43 -36.51 -9.63 -24.91
N CYS A 44 -36.96 -8.41 -25.25
CA CYS A 44 -36.25 -7.54 -26.19
C CYS A 44 -34.91 -7.08 -25.60
N VAL A 45 -33.82 -7.23 -26.37
CA VAL A 45 -32.49 -6.70 -26.03
C VAL A 45 -32.39 -5.25 -26.51
N PHE A 46 -31.97 -4.33 -25.65
CA PHE A 46 -31.85 -2.91 -25.96
C PHE A 46 -30.65 -2.28 -25.26
N VAL A 47 -30.27 -1.06 -25.67
CA VAL A 47 -29.20 -0.28 -25.03
C VAL A 47 -29.80 0.67 -23.99
N ILE A 48 -29.27 0.65 -22.77
CA ILE A 48 -29.74 1.50 -21.66
C ILE A 48 -29.40 2.97 -21.96
N PRO A 49 -30.40 3.89 -21.98
CA PRO A 49 -30.13 5.31 -22.22
C PRO A 49 -29.39 5.97 -21.03
N GLY A 50 -28.71 7.08 -21.27
CA GLY A 50 -28.04 7.88 -20.21
C GLY A 50 -26.50 7.84 -20.22
N GLU A 51 -25.87 7.50 -21.34
CA GLU A 51 -24.41 7.42 -21.47
C GLU A 51 -23.73 8.77 -21.21
N ALA A 52 -24.36 9.88 -21.61
CA ALA A 52 -23.85 11.22 -21.37
C ALA A 52 -23.77 11.54 -19.86
N GLU A 53 -24.79 11.16 -19.09
CA GLU A 53 -24.85 11.38 -17.64
C GLU A 53 -23.87 10.48 -16.89
N LYS A 54 -23.65 9.25 -17.38
CA LYS A 54 -22.59 8.37 -16.86
C LYS A 54 -21.22 9.03 -17.02
N LEU A 55 -20.91 9.53 -18.22
CA LEU A 55 -19.64 10.19 -18.50
C LEU A 55 -19.45 11.46 -17.64
N GLU A 56 -20.52 12.24 -17.43
CA GLU A 56 -20.46 13.42 -16.56
C GLU A 56 -20.23 13.05 -15.09
N LEU A 57 -20.89 11.99 -14.60
CA LEU A 57 -20.72 11.50 -13.24
C LEU A 57 -19.29 11.00 -12.99
N GLU A 58 -18.71 10.28 -13.95
CA GLU A 58 -17.32 9.81 -13.91
C GLU A 58 -16.33 10.97 -13.93
N ARG A 59 -16.52 11.96 -14.81
CA ARG A 59 -15.70 13.18 -14.85
C ARG A 59 -15.75 13.92 -13.50
N ARG A 60 -16.94 14.04 -12.90
CA ARG A 60 -17.11 14.68 -11.59
C ARG A 60 -16.44 13.88 -10.47
N ALA A 61 -16.50 12.55 -10.51
CA ALA A 61 -15.81 11.69 -9.55
C ALA A 61 -14.28 11.82 -9.66
N ALA A 62 -13.74 11.83 -10.89
CA ALA A 62 -12.32 12.01 -11.16
C ALA A 62 -11.81 13.36 -10.66
N LEU A 63 -12.55 14.46 -10.89
CA LEU A 63 -12.20 15.79 -10.37
C LEU A 63 -12.17 15.82 -8.83
N LYS A 64 -13.16 15.21 -8.17
CA LYS A 64 -13.18 15.10 -6.71
C LYS A 64 -12.01 14.28 -6.17
N GLN A 65 -11.64 13.19 -6.85
CA GLN A 65 -10.49 12.39 -6.45
C GLN A 65 -9.17 13.17 -6.60
N ARG A 66 -8.97 13.87 -7.72
CA ARG A 66 -7.80 14.74 -7.92
C ARG A 66 -7.69 15.82 -6.83
N ALA A 67 -8.80 16.50 -6.52
CA ALA A 67 -8.82 17.50 -5.45
C ALA A 67 -8.47 16.93 -4.07
N LYS A 68 -8.93 15.71 -3.75
CA LYS A 68 -8.56 15.02 -2.48
C LYS A 68 -7.08 14.67 -2.43
N ILE A 69 -6.51 14.20 -3.54
CA ILE A 69 -5.09 13.86 -3.62
C ILE A 69 -4.23 15.12 -3.43
N GLU A 70 -4.59 16.22 -4.10
CA GLU A 70 -3.90 17.50 -3.99
C GLU A 70 -3.99 18.07 -2.56
N GLU A 71 -5.16 18.03 -1.94
CA GLU A 71 -5.32 18.46 -0.54
C GLU A 71 -4.44 17.62 0.41
N GLN A 72 -4.38 16.31 0.19
CA GLN A 72 -3.55 15.43 1.00
C GLN A 72 -2.05 15.72 0.79
N GLN A 73 -1.63 15.99 -0.44
CA GLN A 73 -0.26 16.39 -0.75
C GLN A 73 0.09 17.71 -0.06
N ARG A 74 -0.80 18.70 -0.08
CA ARG A 74 -0.61 19.97 0.63
C ARG A 74 -0.44 19.78 2.13
N LYS A 75 -1.30 18.97 2.76
CA LYS A 75 -1.19 18.64 4.20
C LYS A 75 0.12 17.93 4.54
N ASN A 76 0.57 17.02 3.69
CA ASN A 76 1.85 16.33 3.88
C ASN A 76 3.03 17.30 3.79
N HIS A 77 3.03 18.20 2.79
CA HIS A 77 4.06 19.22 2.61
C HIS A 77 4.10 20.20 3.80
N GLU A 78 2.95 20.70 4.26
CA GLU A 78 2.86 21.56 5.44
C GLU A 78 3.37 20.86 6.71
N ALA A 79 3.04 19.57 6.89
CA ALA A 79 3.51 18.78 8.02
C ALA A 79 5.03 18.56 7.97
N GLU A 80 5.60 18.37 6.79
CA GLU A 80 7.05 18.25 6.59
C GLU A 80 7.78 19.55 6.89
N ASP A 81 7.29 20.68 6.38
CA ASP A 81 7.83 22.00 6.67
C ASP A 81 7.77 22.33 8.17
N ALA A 82 6.67 21.97 8.84
CA ALA A 82 6.54 22.13 10.28
C ALA A 82 7.58 21.30 11.05
N LYS A 83 7.89 20.08 10.59
CA LYS A 83 8.95 19.24 11.17
C LYS A 83 10.33 19.87 10.94
N ARG A 84 10.62 20.35 9.72
CA ARG A 84 11.88 21.03 9.39
C ARG A 84 12.08 22.27 10.26
N ARG A 85 11.04 23.09 10.47
CA ARG A 85 11.08 24.26 11.36
C ARG A 85 11.31 23.90 12.83
N LYS A 86 10.66 22.84 13.33
CA LYS A 86 10.90 22.35 14.71
C LYS A 86 12.34 21.89 14.89
N GLU A 87 12.88 21.16 13.92
CA GLU A 87 14.25 20.67 13.96
C GLU A 87 15.28 21.81 13.89
N GLN A 88 15.08 22.79 13.01
CA GLN A 88 15.91 24.00 12.95
C GLN A 88 15.90 24.77 14.28
N ARG A 89 14.73 24.92 14.92
CA ARG A 89 14.64 25.56 16.25
C ARG A 89 15.36 24.76 17.33
N ARG A 90 15.36 23.43 17.26
CA ARG A 90 16.10 22.57 18.20
C ARG A 90 17.61 22.77 18.06
N LYS A 91 18.11 22.74 16.83
CA LYS A 91 19.52 22.99 16.52
C LYS A 91 19.97 24.40 16.93
N ALA A 92 19.19 25.43 16.63
CA ALA A 92 19.51 26.81 17.03
C ALA A 92 19.53 27.00 18.56
N LYS A 93 18.64 26.32 19.30
CA LYS A 93 18.67 26.34 20.76
C LYS A 93 19.90 25.64 21.33
N GLU A 94 20.30 24.52 20.74
CA GLU A 94 21.50 23.78 21.14
C GLU A 94 22.76 24.60 20.88
N GLU A 95 22.87 25.24 19.72
CA GLU A 95 23.97 26.14 19.37
C GLU A 95 24.03 27.37 20.31
N ALA A 96 22.89 28.00 20.58
CA ALA A 96 22.82 29.11 21.54
C ALA A 96 23.22 28.68 22.96
N ALA A 97 22.82 27.47 23.40
CA ALA A 97 23.21 26.93 24.69
C ALA A 97 24.72 26.61 24.75
N ALA A 98 25.30 26.10 23.66
CA ALA A 98 26.74 25.86 23.56
C ALA A 98 27.54 27.17 23.62
N LEU A 99 27.11 28.20 22.89
CA LEU A 99 27.73 29.53 22.94
C LEU A 99 27.60 30.17 24.33
N ALA A 100 26.47 30.00 25.02
CA ALA A 100 26.29 30.48 26.39
C ALA A 100 27.20 29.76 27.39
N ALA A 101 27.39 28.45 27.25
CA ALA A 101 28.25 27.66 28.14
C ALA A 101 29.74 28.02 28.03
N VAL A 102 30.20 28.44 26.85
CA VAL A 102 31.58 28.92 26.65
C VAL A 102 31.81 30.27 27.36
N SER A 103 30.78 31.10 27.50
CA SER A 103 30.87 32.45 28.11
C SER A 103 30.77 32.44 29.64
N THR A 104 30.17 31.41 30.24
CA THR A 104 29.90 31.35 31.69
C THR A 104 30.88 30.50 32.49
N SER A 105 32.15 30.38 32.10
CA SER A 105 33.17 29.84 32.99
C SER A 105 33.29 30.72 34.25
N PRO A 106 32.85 30.25 35.43
CA PRO A 106 32.96 31.04 36.65
C PRO A 106 34.40 30.98 37.17
N PRO A 107 34.88 32.04 37.86
CA PRO A 107 36.09 31.93 38.65
C PRO A 107 35.90 30.86 39.72
N VAL A 108 36.85 29.92 39.78
CA VAL A 108 36.93 28.82 40.74
C VAL A 108 36.83 29.36 42.16
N VAL A 109 35.67 29.19 42.81
CA VAL A 109 35.50 29.36 44.26
C VAL A 109 35.02 28.04 44.83
N ALA A 110 35.90 27.39 45.58
CA ALA A 110 35.66 26.14 46.28
C ALA A 110 34.80 26.37 47.52
N GLN A 111 33.58 25.80 47.56
CA GLN A 111 32.80 25.56 48.79
C GLN A 111 31.92 24.31 48.53
N SER A 112 32.15 23.19 49.23
CA SER A 112 31.74 22.87 50.60
C SER A 112 30.51 21.95 50.60
N VAL A 113 30.82 20.67 50.81
CA VAL A 113 30.00 19.54 51.28
C VAL A 113 28.88 19.95 52.24
N ASN A 114 27.65 19.43 52.05
CA ASN A 114 26.54 19.18 53.00
C ASN A 114 25.28 18.85 52.16
N SER A 115 24.38 17.89 52.40
CA SER A 115 24.12 16.82 53.37
C SER A 115 23.02 15.90 52.76
N PRO A 116 22.83 14.65 53.22
CA PRO A 116 21.80 13.75 52.68
C PRO A 116 20.39 14.02 53.24
N PRO A 117 19.30 13.93 52.45
CA PRO A 117 17.95 13.95 52.98
C PRO A 117 17.60 12.62 53.66
N SER A 118 17.15 12.77 54.90
CA SER A 118 16.77 11.75 55.86
C SER A 118 15.57 10.90 55.42
N GLY A 119 15.70 9.60 55.64
CA GLY A 119 14.62 8.62 55.48
C GLY A 119 13.58 8.76 56.59
N ALA A 120 12.40 9.26 56.24
CA ALA A 120 11.23 9.27 57.12
C ALA A 120 9.91 8.85 56.43
N PHE A 121 9.98 8.23 55.24
CA PHE A 121 8.80 7.96 54.41
C PHE A 121 8.40 6.46 54.30
N LEU A 122 8.92 5.58 55.16
CA LEU A 122 8.73 4.12 55.04
C LEU A 122 7.86 3.45 56.12
N LYS A 123 7.22 4.17 57.04
CA LYS A 123 6.44 3.53 58.12
C LYS A 123 4.92 3.48 57.91
N GLN A 124 4.36 4.20 56.94
CA GLN A 124 2.90 4.30 56.70
C GLN A 124 2.40 3.46 55.51
N LYS A 125 3.06 2.34 55.19
CA LYS A 125 2.67 1.46 54.06
C LYS A 125 2.39 0.00 54.42
N ARG A 126 2.47 -0.40 55.70
CA ARG A 126 2.29 -1.80 56.10
C ARG A 126 0.84 -2.21 56.41
N GLU A 127 -0.04 -1.30 56.80
CA GLU A 127 -1.39 -1.70 57.25
C GLU A 127 -2.45 -1.72 56.13
N PHE A 128 -2.14 -1.18 54.94
CA PHE A 128 -3.08 -1.20 53.80
C PHE A 128 -2.98 -2.47 52.92
N GLY A 129 -1.95 -3.29 53.13
CA GLY A 129 -1.66 -4.45 52.27
C GLY A 129 -2.47 -5.71 52.59
N ASP A 130 -2.86 -5.92 53.84
CA ASP A 130 -3.42 -7.19 54.27
C ASP A 130 -4.91 -7.34 53.90
N GLY A 131 -5.68 -6.24 53.87
CA GLY A 131 -7.09 -6.27 53.45
C GLY A 131 -7.31 -6.48 51.95
N ILE A 132 -6.38 -6.04 51.10
CA ILE A 132 -6.48 -6.22 49.64
C ILE A 132 -6.18 -7.66 49.22
N LEU A 133 -5.33 -8.37 49.97
CA LEU A 133 -4.96 -9.74 49.66
C LEU A 133 -6.10 -10.72 49.90
N GLU A 134 -6.89 -10.58 50.97
CA GLU A 134 -8.00 -11.51 51.25
C GLU A 134 -9.17 -11.37 50.26
N PHE A 135 -9.49 -10.15 49.82
CA PHE A 135 -10.54 -9.93 48.81
C PHE A 135 -10.17 -10.57 47.45
N SER A 136 -8.88 -10.60 47.12
CA SER A 136 -8.38 -11.20 45.88
C SER A 136 -8.50 -12.73 45.86
N PHE A 137 -8.47 -13.42 47.01
CA PHE A 137 -8.45 -14.88 47.08
C PHE A 137 -9.82 -15.55 46.91
N SER A 138 -10.91 -14.89 47.32
CA SER A 138 -12.26 -15.45 47.18
C SER A 138 -12.76 -15.38 45.73
N VAL A 139 -12.41 -14.28 45.04
CA VAL A 139 -12.76 -14.07 43.61
C VAL A 139 -11.91 -14.95 42.68
N ALA A 140 -10.65 -15.24 43.02
CA ALA A 140 -9.73 -15.97 42.14
C ALA A 140 -10.12 -17.42 41.81
N ARG A 141 -10.90 -18.11 42.65
CA ARG A 141 -11.24 -19.54 42.41
C ARG A 141 -12.36 -19.74 41.39
N GLY A 142 -13.38 -18.89 41.38
CA GLY A 142 -14.47 -18.96 40.40
C GLY A 142 -14.09 -18.37 39.04
N PHE A 143 -13.25 -17.33 39.03
CA PHE A 143 -12.82 -16.67 37.80
C PHE A 143 -11.80 -17.50 37.00
N SER A 144 -11.05 -18.41 37.62
CA SER A 144 -9.96 -19.13 36.94
C SER A 144 -10.42 -19.94 35.72
N VAL A 145 -11.46 -20.78 35.85
CA VAL A 145 -11.88 -21.64 34.72
C VAL A 145 -12.53 -20.81 33.61
N VAL A 146 -13.41 -19.87 33.95
CA VAL A 146 -14.10 -19.02 32.97
C VAL A 146 -13.12 -18.12 32.22
N THR A 147 -12.12 -17.54 32.91
CA THR A 147 -11.09 -16.71 32.27
C THR A 147 -10.17 -17.52 31.36
N ILE A 148 -9.78 -18.74 31.76
CA ILE A 148 -8.99 -19.65 30.91
C ILE A 148 -9.77 -20.00 29.64
N VAL A 149 -11.06 -20.32 29.75
CA VAL A 149 -11.91 -20.66 28.59
C VAL A 149 -12.09 -19.44 27.67
N LEU A 150 -12.46 -18.27 28.21
CA LEU A 150 -12.58 -17.04 27.44
C LEU A 150 -11.26 -16.68 26.73
N PHE A 151 -10.14 -16.85 27.41
CA PHE A 151 -8.83 -16.59 26.83
C PHE A 151 -8.50 -17.57 25.69
N SER A 152 -8.80 -18.85 25.90
CA SER A 152 -8.63 -19.88 24.85
C SER A 152 -9.46 -19.54 23.61
N ILE A 153 -10.69 -19.07 23.79
CA ILE A 153 -11.55 -18.59 22.70
C ILE A 153 -10.92 -17.38 22.00
N LEU A 154 -10.46 -16.37 22.75
CA LEU A 154 -9.81 -15.18 22.18
C LEU A 154 -8.53 -15.53 21.39
N LEU A 155 -7.75 -16.48 21.89
CA LEU A 155 -6.55 -16.95 21.21
C LEU A 155 -6.90 -17.69 19.91
N VAL A 156 -7.93 -18.53 19.92
CA VAL A 156 -8.43 -19.18 18.70
C VAL A 156 -8.96 -18.15 17.70
N ILE A 157 -9.73 -17.16 18.14
CA ILE A 157 -10.20 -16.05 17.29
C ILE A 157 -9.02 -15.28 16.69
N ALA A 158 -7.99 -14.99 17.48
CA ALA A 158 -6.78 -14.31 17.00
C ALA A 158 -6.03 -15.13 15.94
N LEU A 159 -5.91 -16.45 16.15
CA LEU A 159 -5.28 -17.36 15.18
C LEU A 159 -6.13 -17.49 13.90
N LEU A 160 -7.45 -17.62 14.02
CA LEU A 160 -8.35 -17.63 12.87
C LEU A 160 -8.29 -16.31 12.10
N GLY A 161 -8.25 -15.18 12.81
CA GLY A 161 -8.06 -13.86 12.21
C GLY A 161 -6.74 -13.78 11.44
N ALA A 162 -5.65 -14.31 11.99
CA ALA A 162 -4.38 -14.39 11.28
C ALA A 162 -4.47 -15.25 10.00
N VAL A 163 -5.16 -16.39 10.05
CA VAL A 163 -5.40 -17.24 8.86
C VAL A 163 -6.24 -16.52 7.82
N PHE A 164 -7.33 -15.84 8.21
CA PHE A 164 -8.15 -15.04 7.30
C PHE A 164 -7.35 -13.93 6.63
N VAL A 165 -6.44 -13.27 7.36
CA VAL A 165 -5.53 -12.27 6.77
C VAL A 165 -4.57 -12.91 5.77
N GLN A 166 -4.07 -14.12 6.04
CA GLN A 166 -3.22 -14.85 5.08
C GLN A 166 -4.00 -15.24 3.82
N ILE A 167 -5.27 -15.62 3.93
CA ILE A 167 -6.16 -15.88 2.78
C ILE A 167 -6.43 -14.57 2.01
N GLY A 168 -6.53 -13.45 2.72
CA GLY A 168 -6.69 -12.11 2.15
C GLY A 168 -5.46 -11.58 1.43
N LYS A 169 -4.30 -12.24 1.52
CA LYS A 169 -3.14 -11.92 0.68
C LYS A 169 -3.51 -12.19 -0.76
N ARG A 170 -3.80 -11.13 -1.50
CA ARG A 170 -4.00 -11.21 -2.94
C ARG A 170 -2.74 -11.81 -3.54
N LYS A 171 -2.91 -12.88 -4.33
CA LYS A 171 -1.88 -13.28 -5.28
C LYS A 171 -1.64 -12.08 -6.18
N VAL A 172 -0.38 -11.68 -6.25
CA VAL A 172 0.08 -10.58 -7.09
C VAL A 172 -0.15 -11.02 -8.53
N ASN A 173 -1.29 -10.61 -9.10
CA ASN A 173 -1.63 -10.83 -10.49
C ASN A 173 -1.23 -9.57 -11.25
N ALA A 174 0.06 -9.28 -11.27
CA ALA A 174 0.57 -8.26 -12.16
C ALA A 174 0.47 -8.80 -13.61
N PRO A 175 -0.19 -8.08 -14.53
CA PRO A 175 -0.28 -8.53 -15.91
C PRO A 175 1.13 -8.72 -16.48
N GLN A 176 1.32 -9.76 -17.29
CA GLN A 176 2.57 -9.94 -18.00
C GLN A 176 2.77 -8.79 -18.99
N VAL A 177 4.01 -8.33 -19.16
CA VAL A 177 4.33 -7.28 -20.13
C VAL A 177 4.32 -7.91 -21.51
N VAL A 178 3.18 -7.82 -22.18
CA VAL A 178 3.02 -8.33 -23.54
C VAL A 178 3.62 -7.34 -24.52
N ALA A 179 4.44 -7.85 -25.45
CA ALA A 179 5.00 -7.07 -26.54
C ALA A 179 3.90 -6.31 -27.33
N PRO A 180 4.11 -5.01 -27.62
CA PRO A 180 3.21 -4.26 -28.48
C PRO A 180 3.02 -4.93 -29.83
N THR A 181 1.78 -4.93 -30.31
CA THR A 181 1.40 -5.58 -31.57
C THR A 181 1.39 -4.58 -32.72
N LYS A 182 1.47 -5.10 -33.96
CA LYS A 182 1.35 -4.26 -35.16
C LYS A 182 0.04 -3.46 -35.20
N ALA A 183 -1.08 -4.06 -34.81
CA ALA A 183 -2.38 -3.39 -34.84
C ALA A 183 -2.42 -2.14 -33.93
N GLU A 184 -1.71 -2.19 -32.80
CA GLU A 184 -1.55 -1.05 -31.90
C GLU A 184 -0.68 0.05 -32.53
N TYR A 185 0.41 -0.33 -33.20
CA TYR A 185 1.25 0.61 -33.95
C TYR A 185 0.50 1.28 -35.11
N ASP A 186 -0.28 0.51 -35.87
CA ASP A 186 -1.10 1.03 -36.98
C ASP A 186 -2.14 2.03 -36.46
N SER A 187 -2.72 1.76 -35.29
CA SER A 187 -3.65 2.67 -34.60
C SER A 187 -2.95 3.95 -34.13
N TYR A 188 -1.74 3.83 -33.56
CA TYR A 188 -0.92 4.97 -33.19
C TYR A 188 -0.58 5.84 -34.40
N LYS A 189 -0.13 5.23 -35.50
CA LYS A 189 0.22 5.92 -36.74
C LYS A 189 -0.96 6.66 -37.35
N ALA A 190 -2.16 6.07 -37.31
CA ALA A 190 -3.38 6.74 -37.78
C ALA A 190 -3.74 7.98 -36.92
N SER A 191 -3.35 8.00 -35.65
CA SER A 191 -3.63 9.10 -34.72
C SER A 191 -2.55 10.20 -34.67
N SER A 192 -1.33 9.89 -35.11
CA SER A 192 -0.20 10.81 -35.05
C SER A 192 -0.12 11.65 -36.33
N PRO A 193 -0.25 12.99 -36.27
CA PRO A 193 -0.12 13.83 -37.45
C PRO A 193 1.29 13.71 -38.04
N ASP A 194 1.34 13.62 -39.36
CA ASP A 194 2.51 13.29 -40.18
C ASP A 194 3.73 14.17 -39.82
N ASN A 195 4.61 13.65 -38.95
CA ASN A 195 5.87 14.31 -38.62
C ASN A 195 6.86 13.95 -39.72
N SER A 196 6.97 14.82 -40.72
CA SER A 196 7.89 14.68 -41.84
C SER A 196 9.29 14.27 -41.34
N GLU A 197 9.75 13.10 -41.77
CA GLU A 197 11.05 12.54 -41.43
C GLU A 197 12.16 13.47 -41.91
N ASN A 198 12.72 14.26 -41.00
CA ASN A 198 13.97 14.95 -41.28
C ASN A 198 15.13 13.95 -41.19
N ASP A 199 15.85 13.90 -42.30
CA ASP A 199 17.02 13.08 -42.60
C ASP A 199 18.00 13.02 -41.42
N THR A 200 18.30 11.81 -40.93
CA THR A 200 19.12 11.61 -39.73
C THR A 200 20.23 10.59 -39.97
N SER A 201 21.42 10.92 -39.50
CA SER A 201 22.66 10.15 -39.70
C SER A 201 22.59 8.76 -39.06
N TYR A 202 22.98 7.75 -39.83
CA TYR A 202 23.03 6.35 -39.39
C TYR A 202 24.05 6.11 -38.27
N TYR A 203 23.76 5.15 -37.38
CA TYR A 203 24.69 4.72 -36.34
C TYR A 203 25.82 3.91 -36.96
N THR A 204 27.06 4.27 -36.63
CA THR A 204 28.27 3.51 -36.98
C THR A 204 29.12 3.42 -35.71
N ASP A 205 28.63 2.66 -34.73
CA ASP A 205 29.41 2.37 -33.53
C ASP A 205 29.69 0.86 -33.50
N GLU A 206 30.98 0.51 -33.50
CA GLU A 206 31.49 -0.86 -33.46
C GLU A 206 31.46 -1.38 -32.01
N GLY A 207 30.28 -1.34 -31.40
CA GLY A 207 30.04 -1.95 -30.09
C GLY A 207 30.30 -3.46 -30.14
N ASP A 208 30.73 -4.03 -29.01
CA ASP A 208 31.05 -5.46 -28.93
C ASP A 208 29.88 -6.30 -29.48
N GLY A 209 30.18 -7.13 -30.48
CA GLY A 209 29.19 -7.70 -31.39
C GLY A 209 28.24 -8.76 -30.79
N ASN A 210 28.12 -8.83 -29.46
CA ASN A 210 27.29 -9.81 -28.78
C ASN A 210 25.94 -9.30 -28.28
N ASP A 211 25.61 -8.02 -28.45
CA ASP A 211 24.27 -7.52 -28.12
C ASP A 211 23.25 -7.84 -29.23
N VAL A 212 22.17 -8.54 -28.86
CA VAL A 212 21.06 -8.90 -29.74
C VAL A 212 20.40 -7.66 -30.33
N LEU A 213 20.37 -6.54 -29.59
CA LEU A 213 19.79 -5.29 -30.08
C LEU A 213 20.67 -4.64 -31.16
N SER A 214 22.00 -4.73 -31.06
CA SER A 214 22.91 -4.25 -32.10
C SER A 214 22.77 -5.05 -33.41
N GLN A 215 22.51 -6.37 -33.31
CA GLN A 215 22.22 -7.20 -34.49
C GLN A 215 20.91 -6.75 -35.17
N ILE A 216 19.85 -6.52 -34.40
CA ILE A 216 18.58 -5.98 -34.92
C ILE A 216 18.79 -4.59 -35.53
N ALA A 217 19.52 -3.71 -34.86
CA ALA A 217 19.80 -2.37 -35.36
C ALA A 217 20.49 -2.40 -36.73
N THR A 218 21.48 -3.29 -36.88
CA THR A 218 22.21 -3.47 -38.14
C THR A 218 21.32 -4.09 -39.22
N GLU A 219 20.52 -5.11 -38.87
CA GLU A 219 19.60 -5.83 -39.76
C GLU A 219 18.52 -4.91 -40.35
N TYR A 220 17.99 -3.96 -39.56
CA TYR A 220 16.92 -3.05 -39.98
C TYR A 220 17.39 -1.61 -40.25
N HIS A 221 18.71 -1.36 -40.28
CA HIS A 221 19.32 -0.04 -40.50
C HIS A 221 18.78 1.06 -39.58
N LEU A 222 18.65 0.76 -38.28
CA LEU A 222 18.18 1.73 -37.28
C LEU A 222 19.25 2.79 -36.99
N ASP A 223 18.81 4.03 -36.72
CA ASP A 223 19.70 5.12 -36.35
C ASP A 223 20.12 5.06 -34.88
N SER A 224 21.11 5.87 -34.52
CA SER A 224 21.71 5.90 -33.18
C SER A 224 20.69 6.13 -32.08
N PHE A 225 19.72 7.00 -32.39
CA PHE A 225 18.68 7.39 -31.49
C PHE A 225 17.70 6.25 -31.22
N ALA A 226 17.21 5.57 -32.27
CA ALA A 226 16.34 4.40 -32.10
C ALA A 226 17.04 3.29 -31.29
N VAL A 227 18.32 3.03 -31.56
CA VAL A 227 19.11 2.06 -30.79
C VAL A 227 19.21 2.47 -29.32
N SER A 228 19.54 3.74 -29.03
CA SER A 228 19.59 4.23 -27.65
C SER A 228 18.27 4.08 -26.91
N MET A 229 17.14 4.29 -27.59
CA MET A 229 15.81 4.10 -26.99
C MET A 229 15.52 2.63 -26.71
N LEU A 230 15.87 1.72 -27.63
CA LEU A 230 15.74 0.28 -27.44
C LEU A 230 16.60 -0.22 -26.28
N VAL A 231 17.86 0.21 -26.21
CA VAL A 231 18.78 -0.14 -25.11
C VAL A 231 18.21 0.33 -23.78
N SER A 232 17.77 1.59 -23.69
CA SER A 232 17.18 2.15 -22.47
C SER A 232 15.91 1.41 -22.03
N ALA A 233 15.03 1.02 -22.97
CA ALA A 233 13.86 0.20 -22.67
C ALA A 233 14.23 -1.21 -22.18
N SER A 234 15.39 -1.72 -22.61
CA SER A 234 15.85 -3.08 -22.31
C SER A 234 16.70 -3.22 -21.04
N GLU A 235 17.30 -2.13 -20.54
CA GLU A 235 18.32 -2.14 -19.46
C GLU A 235 17.89 -2.88 -18.19
N SER A 236 16.60 -2.89 -17.91
CA SER A 236 16.02 -3.50 -16.71
C SER A 236 15.27 -4.82 -16.97
N LEU A 237 15.28 -5.34 -18.21
CA LEU A 237 14.52 -6.53 -18.57
C LEU A 237 15.20 -7.81 -18.07
N GLU A 238 14.38 -8.73 -17.55
CA GLU A 238 14.85 -10.09 -17.30
C GLU A 238 15.11 -10.83 -18.63
N GLN A 239 15.91 -11.89 -18.61
CA GLN A 239 16.29 -12.60 -19.83
C GLN A 239 15.09 -13.17 -20.61
N SER A 240 14.02 -13.58 -19.91
CA SER A 240 12.75 -14.02 -20.51
C SER A 240 12.02 -12.87 -21.22
N GLU A 241 11.97 -11.70 -20.57
CA GLU A 241 11.34 -10.49 -21.10
C GLU A 241 12.13 -9.94 -22.28
N MET A 242 13.47 -10.00 -22.23
CA MET A 242 14.34 -9.59 -23.34
C MET A 242 14.07 -10.42 -24.61
N LYS A 243 13.80 -11.73 -24.46
CA LYS A 243 13.41 -12.59 -25.58
C LYS A 243 12.06 -12.18 -26.17
N GLU A 244 11.07 -11.89 -25.32
CA GLU A 244 9.75 -11.43 -25.77
C GLU A 244 9.86 -10.06 -26.46
N PHE A 245 10.57 -9.12 -25.83
CA PHE A 245 10.87 -7.78 -26.35
C PHE A 245 11.50 -7.83 -27.75
N THR A 246 12.59 -8.59 -27.91
CA THR A 246 13.29 -8.71 -29.19
C THR A 246 12.46 -9.43 -30.25
N SER A 247 11.69 -10.45 -29.88
CA SER A 247 10.82 -11.17 -30.81
C SER A 247 9.65 -10.31 -31.32
N GLY A 248 9.01 -9.53 -30.43
CA GLY A 248 7.93 -8.61 -30.81
C GLY A 248 8.43 -7.45 -31.65
N LEU A 249 9.64 -6.94 -31.35
CA LEU A 249 10.28 -5.91 -32.13
C LEU A 249 10.55 -6.39 -33.56
N LYS A 250 11.17 -7.57 -33.73
CA LYS A 250 11.40 -8.15 -35.06
C LYS A 250 10.10 -8.32 -35.84
N LEU A 251 9.07 -8.88 -35.19
CA LEU A 251 7.76 -9.09 -35.82
C LEU A 251 7.12 -7.78 -36.28
N LEU A 252 7.24 -6.70 -35.49
CA LEU A 252 6.77 -5.38 -35.87
C LEU A 252 7.55 -4.82 -37.07
N LEU A 253 8.89 -4.90 -37.02
CA LEU A 253 9.77 -4.35 -38.06
C LEU A 253 9.73 -5.13 -39.38
N ASP A 254 9.46 -6.43 -39.34
CA ASP A 254 9.25 -7.27 -40.52
C ASP A 254 7.91 -6.97 -41.19
N ALA A 255 6.89 -6.66 -40.39
CA ALA A 255 5.55 -6.47 -40.90
C ALA A 255 5.29 -5.05 -41.41
N ASP A 256 6.12 -4.08 -41.04
CA ASP A 256 6.03 -2.71 -41.56
C ASP A 256 6.82 -2.56 -42.86
N ASN A 257 6.09 -2.49 -43.97
CA ASN A 257 6.65 -2.19 -45.29
C ASN A 257 6.87 -0.68 -45.50
N SER A 258 6.54 0.15 -44.51
CA SER A 258 6.62 1.60 -44.63
C SER A 258 8.05 2.13 -44.46
N THR A 259 8.25 3.37 -44.89
CA THR A 259 9.54 4.07 -44.90
C THR A 259 10.12 4.35 -43.52
N SER A 260 9.40 4.11 -42.42
CA SER A 260 9.85 4.52 -41.08
C SER A 260 9.98 3.38 -40.07
N LYS A 261 10.76 2.33 -40.40
CA LYS A 261 11.20 1.32 -39.41
C LYS A 261 11.77 1.95 -38.13
N ARG A 262 12.38 3.12 -38.27
CA ARG A 262 12.83 3.97 -37.16
C ARG A 262 11.70 4.37 -36.21
N SER A 263 10.62 4.97 -36.71
CA SER A 263 9.51 5.40 -35.84
C SER A 263 8.80 4.20 -35.20
N ALA A 264 8.68 3.07 -35.92
CA ALA A 264 8.17 1.82 -35.36
C ALA A 264 9.02 1.33 -34.18
N ALA A 265 10.36 1.30 -34.33
CA ALA A 265 11.27 0.91 -33.27
C ALA A 265 11.20 1.85 -32.05
N ILE A 266 11.17 3.17 -32.27
CA ILE A 266 11.08 4.18 -31.19
C ILE A 266 9.75 4.04 -30.44
N TRP A 267 8.64 3.96 -31.18
CA TRP A 267 7.32 3.78 -30.59
C TRP A 267 7.25 2.48 -29.78
N TYR A 268 7.77 1.38 -30.32
CA TYR A 268 7.80 0.08 -29.64
C TYR A 268 8.58 0.16 -28.32
N ALA A 269 9.76 0.79 -28.34
CA ALA A 269 10.58 0.99 -27.15
C ALA A 269 9.82 1.78 -26.06
N MET A 270 9.16 2.88 -26.44
CA MET A 270 8.41 3.73 -25.53
C MET A 270 7.19 3.00 -24.94
N GLU A 271 6.38 2.38 -25.79
CA GLU A 271 5.17 1.65 -25.38
C GLU A 271 5.53 0.47 -24.47
N TYR A 272 6.57 -0.28 -24.80
CA TYR A 272 7.02 -1.39 -23.94
C TYR A 272 7.51 -0.88 -22.57
N ALA A 273 8.28 0.23 -22.55
CA ALA A 273 8.73 0.85 -21.31
C ALA A 273 7.56 1.37 -20.46
N GLU A 274 6.50 1.90 -21.09
CA GLU A 274 5.29 2.35 -20.40
C GLU A 274 4.52 1.18 -19.78
N ARG A 275 4.31 0.09 -20.54
CA ARG A 275 3.69 -1.14 -20.03
C ARG A 275 4.47 -1.73 -18.86
N LYS A 276 5.80 -1.71 -18.93
CA LYS A 276 6.66 -2.13 -17.84
C LYS A 276 6.50 -1.25 -16.61
N ARG A 277 6.54 0.08 -16.78
CA ARG A 277 6.33 1.02 -15.68
C ARG A 277 4.97 0.82 -15.02
N ALA A 278 3.91 0.58 -15.81
CA ALA A 278 2.58 0.25 -15.29
C ALA A 278 2.61 -1.01 -14.43
N ARG A 279 3.25 -2.09 -14.91
CA ARG A 279 3.44 -3.33 -14.13
C ARG A 279 4.22 -3.09 -12.84
N GLU A 280 5.29 -2.31 -12.87
CA GLU A 280 6.08 -1.99 -11.68
C GLU A 280 5.27 -1.21 -10.63
N ILE A 281 4.42 -0.28 -11.08
CA ILE A 281 3.49 0.45 -10.21
C ILE A 281 2.52 -0.53 -9.55
N ASP A 282 1.91 -1.44 -10.31
CA ASP A 282 1.00 -2.46 -9.77
C ASP A 282 1.70 -3.38 -8.76
N LEU A 283 2.91 -3.85 -9.08
CA LEU A 283 3.74 -4.64 -8.18
C LEU A 283 4.08 -3.88 -6.89
N SER A 284 4.33 -2.57 -6.99
CA SER A 284 4.63 -1.72 -5.83
C SER A 284 3.40 -1.52 -4.92
N LEU A 285 2.22 -1.35 -5.52
CA LEU A 285 0.95 -1.25 -4.80
C LEU A 285 0.63 -2.56 -4.08
N ASP A 286 0.82 -3.69 -4.75
CA ASP A 286 0.63 -5.00 -4.13
C ASP A 286 1.65 -5.27 -3.01
N ARG A 287 2.91 -4.86 -3.18
CA ARG A 287 3.94 -4.98 -2.14
C ARG A 287 3.59 -4.15 -0.91
N THR A 288 3.14 -2.92 -1.09
CA THR A 288 2.74 -2.03 0.03
C THR A 288 1.49 -2.55 0.73
N ASN A 289 0.50 -3.03 -0.02
CA ASN A 289 -0.69 -3.66 0.54
C ASN A 289 -0.33 -4.91 1.35
N ASN A 290 0.50 -5.81 0.79
CA ASN A 290 0.96 -7.01 1.50
C ASN A 290 1.82 -6.66 2.73
N GLN A 291 2.63 -5.59 2.69
CA GLN A 291 3.38 -5.11 3.84
C GLN A 291 2.46 -4.61 4.96
N PHE A 292 1.38 -3.90 4.61
CA PHE A 292 0.37 -3.49 5.57
C PHE A 292 -0.27 -4.69 6.27
N TRP A 293 -0.72 -5.69 5.50
CA TRP A 293 -1.31 -6.91 6.07
C TRP A 293 -0.32 -7.68 6.95
N ASN A 294 0.94 -7.81 6.54
CA ASN A 294 1.97 -8.44 7.37
C ASN A 294 2.19 -7.70 8.71
N ARG A 295 2.19 -6.36 8.70
CA ARG A 295 2.28 -5.55 9.93
C ARG A 295 1.05 -5.72 10.81
N ALA A 296 -0.14 -5.74 10.22
CA ALA A 296 -1.38 -5.96 10.95
C ALA A 296 -1.41 -7.35 11.60
N THR A 297 -1.05 -8.41 10.88
CA THR A 297 -0.92 -9.76 11.43
C THR A 297 0.11 -9.81 12.56
N PHE A 298 1.28 -9.19 12.38
CA PHE A 298 2.31 -9.14 13.40
C PHE A 298 1.83 -8.45 14.68
N LEU A 299 1.17 -7.29 14.56
CA LEU A 299 0.62 -6.57 15.71
C LEU A 299 -0.48 -7.36 16.43
N LEU A 300 -1.33 -8.07 15.68
CA LEU A 300 -2.38 -8.91 16.25
C LEU A 300 -1.79 -10.07 17.05
N VAL A 301 -0.79 -10.78 16.49
CA VAL A 301 -0.12 -11.91 17.15
C VAL A 301 0.70 -11.45 18.35
N MET A 302 1.47 -10.36 18.23
CA MET A 302 2.25 -9.83 19.35
C MET A 302 1.35 -9.26 20.46
N GLY A 303 0.24 -8.61 20.08
CA GLY A 303 -0.75 -8.11 21.02
C GLY A 303 -1.43 -9.24 21.80
N SER A 304 -1.81 -10.34 21.14
CA SER A 304 -2.40 -11.50 21.81
C SER A 304 -1.39 -12.22 22.71
N LEU A 305 -0.14 -12.35 22.28
CA LEU A 305 0.95 -12.90 23.10
C LEU A 305 1.23 -12.04 24.33
N TYR A 306 1.26 -10.70 24.18
CA TYR A 306 1.46 -9.81 25.32
C TYR A 306 0.31 -9.92 26.34
N LEU A 307 -0.93 -9.96 25.86
CA LEU A 307 -2.12 -10.18 26.68
C LEU A 307 -2.03 -11.52 27.44
N PHE A 308 -1.55 -12.58 26.77
CA PHE A 308 -1.32 -13.88 27.38
C PHE A 308 -0.30 -13.81 28.53
N ILE A 309 0.87 -13.22 28.28
CA ILE A 309 1.93 -13.11 29.29
C ILE A 309 1.48 -12.27 30.48
N ALA A 310 0.77 -11.17 30.22
CA ALA A 310 0.21 -10.33 31.27
C ALA A 310 -0.76 -11.13 32.15
N LEU A 311 -1.70 -11.86 31.55
CA LEU A 311 -2.65 -12.69 32.28
C LEU A 311 -1.97 -13.83 33.04
N MET A 312 -1.01 -14.52 32.42
CA MET A 312 -0.23 -15.56 33.10
C MET A 312 0.54 -15.00 34.28
N SER A 313 1.06 -13.78 34.19
CA SER A 313 1.72 -13.10 35.32
C SER A 313 0.72 -12.80 36.44
N PHE A 314 -0.49 -12.35 36.11
CA PHE A 314 -1.57 -12.13 37.08
C PHE A 314 -2.01 -13.41 37.81
N ILE A 315 -1.94 -14.58 37.15
CA ILE A 315 -2.29 -15.87 37.76
C ILE A 315 -1.11 -16.48 38.52
N ALA A 316 0.09 -16.46 37.94
CA ALA A 316 1.28 -17.10 38.50
C ALA A 316 1.80 -16.37 39.74
N PHE A 317 1.76 -15.03 39.77
CA PHE A 317 2.31 -14.26 40.87
C PHE A 317 1.61 -14.53 42.22
N PRO A 318 0.26 -14.54 42.32
CA PRO A 318 -0.43 -14.97 43.54
C PRO A 318 -0.15 -16.42 43.94
N LEU A 319 0.00 -17.33 42.97
CA LEU A 319 0.33 -18.74 43.24
C LEU A 319 1.74 -18.88 43.83
N LEU A 320 2.72 -18.17 43.28
CA LEU A 320 4.10 -18.16 43.79
C LEU A 320 4.16 -17.61 45.23
N ILE A 321 3.47 -16.51 45.52
CA ILE A 321 3.37 -15.97 46.89
C ILE A 321 2.77 -17.00 47.84
N ARG A 322 1.76 -17.75 47.41
CA ARG A 322 1.12 -18.78 48.23
C ARG A 322 2.06 -19.95 48.52
N ILE A 323 2.80 -20.42 47.51
CA ILE A 323 3.80 -21.48 47.68
C ILE A 323 4.89 -21.02 48.65
N GLU A 324 5.34 -19.77 48.55
CA GLU A 324 6.31 -19.20 49.48
C GLU A 324 5.78 -19.16 50.93
N ARG A 325 4.54 -18.70 51.13
CA ARG A 325 3.93 -18.69 52.47
C ARG A 325 3.79 -20.08 53.07
N ASN A 326 3.34 -21.05 52.27
CA ASN A 326 3.19 -22.44 52.72
C ASN A 326 4.55 -23.11 53.02
N THR A 327 5.57 -22.85 52.21
CA THR A 327 6.92 -23.39 52.47
C THR A 327 7.52 -22.80 53.74
N ARG A 328 7.33 -21.51 54.00
CA ARG A 328 7.73 -20.88 55.28
C ARG A 328 7.00 -21.46 56.49
N SER A 329 5.69 -21.72 56.40
CA SER A 329 4.94 -22.29 57.52
C SER A 329 5.36 -23.72 57.86
N VAL A 330 5.76 -24.51 56.85
CA VAL A 330 6.27 -25.87 57.07
C VAL A 330 7.66 -25.84 57.70
N ALA A 331 8.52 -24.89 57.27
CA ALA A 331 9.87 -24.75 57.82
C ALA A 331 9.89 -24.27 59.29
N SER A 332 8.84 -23.60 59.77
CA SER A 332 8.75 -23.12 61.16
C SER A 332 8.27 -24.14 62.17
N VAL A 333 7.93 -25.37 61.77
CA VAL A 333 7.53 -26.43 62.71
C VAL A 333 8.79 -26.92 63.45
N PRO A 334 8.91 -26.70 64.77
CA PRO A 334 10.08 -27.15 65.52
C PRO A 334 10.18 -28.67 65.44
N GLN A 335 11.35 -29.19 65.09
CA GLN A 335 11.62 -30.63 65.15
C GLN A 335 11.54 -31.05 66.62
N ALA A 336 10.54 -31.87 66.92
CA ALA A 336 10.27 -32.42 68.25
C ALA A 336 11.24 -33.55 68.61
#